data_AF-A0A8H5PWV3-F1
#
_entry.id   AF-A0A8H5PWV3-F1
#
_cell.length_a   1.000
_cell.length_b   1.000
_cell.length_c   1.000
_cell.angle_alpha   90.00
_cell.angle_beta   90.00
_cell.angle_gamma   90.00
#
_symmetry.space_group_name_H-M   'P 1'
#
loop_
_entity.id
_entity.type
_entity.pdbx_description
1 polymer ?
#
loop_
_entity_poly.entity_id
_entity_poly.type
_entity_poly.pdbx_seq_one_letter_code
_entity_poly.pdbx_strand_id
1 'polypeptide(L)'
;MKMKHSVDMEGKIFDLPRKFSGKQAGQSTMEFTAADIHGVFDPVVNKITNLIVSEMAVVKERTGEEATHVVIAGGFGRNDYLCQKIEYKVKSVSPSTHINHYKDYTGWISVARGAVLHAIQTKSQPAPSIVQIETRASGESYGVGIGNGGPIHWLARWGDRLSAEGLSPRPVPPEAVRHSPDGRCFLDWYRVKAPGAKAEIVRPLYYRNALGEPGDLRFDFHWDGTKMHYVLCQGNRELPLTLGEEYDA
;
A
#
# COMPACT_ATOMS: atom_id res chain seq x y z
N MET A 1 13.38 0.09 34.37
CA MET A 1 13.17 -1.25 34.94
C MET A 1 12.80 -2.21 33.81
N LYS A 2 13.75 -3.00 33.31
CA LYS A 2 13.54 -3.95 32.21
C LYS A 2 12.87 -5.20 32.77
N MET A 3 11.57 -5.37 32.57
CA MET A 3 10.92 -6.66 32.82
C MET A 3 11.37 -7.62 31.72
N LYS A 4 12.27 -8.56 32.06
CA LYS A 4 12.57 -9.74 31.25
C LYS A 4 11.24 -10.44 30.94
N HIS A 5 10.73 -10.30 29.72
CA HIS A 5 9.59 -11.11 29.27
C HIS A 5 10.17 -12.45 28.83
N SER A 6 10.39 -13.28 29.85
CA SER A 6 10.78 -14.68 29.72
C SER A 6 9.60 -15.44 29.14
N VAL A 7 9.89 -16.25 28.12
CA VAL A 7 8.96 -17.15 27.45
C VAL A 7 8.52 -18.30 28.39
N ASP A 8 8.99 -18.29 29.64
CA ASP A 8 8.82 -19.32 30.67
C ASP A 8 8.26 -18.79 32.02
N MET A 9 7.58 -17.63 32.06
CA MET A 9 7.01 -17.17 33.34
C MET A 9 5.73 -17.95 33.72
N GLU A 10 5.68 -18.43 34.97
CA GLU A 10 4.45 -18.87 35.65
C GLU A 10 3.36 -17.78 35.56
N GLY A 11 2.10 -18.22 35.57
CA GLY A 11 0.92 -17.47 35.15
C GLY A 11 0.91 -16.00 35.56
N LYS A 12 0.58 -15.12 34.60
CA LYS A 12 0.40 -13.70 34.90
C LYS A 12 -1.03 -13.47 35.35
N ILE A 13 -1.16 -12.91 36.55
CA ILE A 13 -2.44 -12.52 37.12
C ILE A 13 -2.74 -11.07 36.71
N PHE A 14 -3.95 -10.84 36.19
CA PHE A 14 -4.45 -9.51 35.86
C PHE A 14 -5.74 -9.24 36.65
N ASP A 15 -5.86 -8.02 37.17
CA ASP A 15 -7.11 -7.53 37.74
C ASP A 15 -8.10 -7.26 36.62
N LEU A 16 -9.31 -7.82 36.73
CA LEU A 16 -10.37 -7.52 35.77
C LEU A 16 -10.91 -6.10 35.99
N PRO A 17 -11.17 -5.34 34.91
CA PRO A 17 -11.85 -4.05 35.02
C PRO A 17 -13.19 -4.21 35.75
N ARG A 18 -13.53 -3.29 36.67
CA ARG A 18 -14.73 -3.36 37.54
C ARG A 18 -16.04 -3.68 36.83
N LYS A 19 -16.16 -3.35 35.53
CA LYS A 19 -17.33 -3.67 34.70
C LYS A 19 -17.53 -5.17 34.43
N PHE A 20 -16.49 -5.99 34.63
CA PHE A 20 -16.54 -7.45 34.52
C PHE A 20 -16.68 -8.14 35.89
N SER A 21 -16.55 -7.40 36.99
CA SER A 21 -16.82 -7.90 38.34
C SER A 21 -18.31 -7.76 38.65
N GLY A 22 -18.99 -8.88 38.93
CA GLY A 22 -20.38 -8.86 39.37
C GLY A 22 -20.54 -8.09 40.70
N LYS A 23 -21.75 -7.59 41.00
CA LYS A 23 -22.06 -6.77 42.19
C LYS A 23 -21.72 -7.41 43.56
N GLN A 24 -21.34 -8.69 43.59
CA GLN A 24 -20.99 -9.43 44.80
C GLN A 24 -19.58 -10.08 44.76
N ALA A 25 -18.83 -9.91 43.68
CA ALA A 25 -17.48 -10.47 43.59
C ALA A 25 -16.47 -9.49 44.21
N GLY A 26 -15.66 -9.95 45.17
CA GLY A 26 -14.41 -9.27 45.53
C GLY A 26 -13.48 -9.14 44.31
N GLN A 27 -12.28 -8.54 44.49
CA GLN A 27 -11.29 -8.40 43.42
C GLN A 27 -11.23 -9.66 42.56
N SER A 28 -11.74 -9.56 41.34
CA SER A 28 -11.84 -10.69 40.42
C SER A 28 -10.55 -10.71 39.61
N THR A 29 -9.64 -11.60 39.99
CA THR A 29 -8.40 -11.83 39.26
C THR A 29 -8.63 -12.87 38.16
N MET A 30 -7.96 -12.70 37.03
CA MET A 30 -7.89 -13.71 35.97
C MET A 30 -6.42 -14.05 35.73
N GLU A 31 -6.11 -15.34 35.77
CA GLU A 31 -4.77 -15.86 35.49
C GLU A 31 -4.71 -16.32 34.04
N PHE A 32 -3.67 -15.89 33.33
CA PHE A 32 -3.37 -16.38 31.99
C PHE A 32 -2.02 -17.06 31.98
N THR A 33 -1.97 -18.25 31.39
CA THR A 33 -0.70 -18.89 31.06
C THR A 33 -0.08 -18.23 29.84
N ALA A 34 1.23 -18.41 29.63
CA ALA A 34 1.88 -18.01 28.39
C ALA A 34 1.21 -18.65 27.17
N ALA A 35 0.74 -19.90 27.29
CA ALA A 35 0.03 -20.60 26.22
C ALA A 35 -1.30 -19.93 25.86
N ASP A 36 -2.07 -19.45 26.84
CA ASP A 36 -3.33 -18.73 26.59
C ASP A 36 -3.08 -17.43 25.82
N ILE A 37 -2.05 -16.68 26.24
CA ILE A 37 -1.65 -15.44 25.57
C ILE A 37 -1.18 -15.77 24.15
N HIS A 38 -0.30 -16.76 23.95
CA HIS A 38 0.16 -17.17 22.62
C HIS A 38 -1.01 -17.61 21.73
N GLY A 39 -1.96 -18.40 22.24
CA GLY A 39 -3.12 -18.84 21.48
C GLY A 39 -3.96 -17.67 20.92
N VAL A 40 -4.05 -16.57 21.65
CA VAL A 40 -4.76 -15.36 21.20
C VAL A 40 -3.94 -14.54 20.21
N PHE A 41 -2.63 -14.38 20.43
CA PHE A 41 -1.78 -13.50 19.61
C PHE A 41 -1.25 -14.16 18.34
N ASP A 42 -0.99 -15.47 18.35
CA ASP A 42 -0.38 -16.21 17.24
C ASP A 42 -1.12 -16.06 15.91
N PRO A 43 -2.46 -16.12 15.85
CA PRO A 43 -3.17 -15.91 14.58
C PRO A 43 -2.87 -14.55 13.95
N VAL A 44 -2.72 -13.50 14.75
CA VAL A 44 -2.43 -12.15 14.26
C VAL A 44 -0.94 -12.01 13.90
N VAL A 45 -0.04 -12.52 14.75
CA VAL A 45 1.40 -12.52 14.49
C VAL A 45 1.74 -13.32 13.23
N ASN A 46 1.10 -14.46 13.01
CA ASN A 46 1.28 -15.28 11.80
C ASN A 46 0.83 -14.54 10.54
N LYS A 47 -0.28 -13.78 10.59
CA LYS A 47 -0.70 -12.93 9.47
C LYS A 47 0.36 -11.87 9.14
N ILE A 48 0.90 -11.20 10.15
CA ILE A 48 1.94 -10.16 9.96
C ILE A 48 3.21 -10.77 9.37
N THR A 49 3.71 -11.85 9.96
CA THR A 49 4.95 -12.50 9.51
C THR A 49 4.83 -13.10 8.11
N ASN A 50 3.67 -13.68 7.76
CA ASN A 50 3.40 -14.17 6.42
C ASN A 50 3.33 -13.04 5.38
N LEU A 51 2.73 -11.89 5.74
CA LEU A 51 2.72 -10.73 4.87
C LEU A 51 4.15 -10.24 4.58
N ILE A 52 5.00 -10.14 5.62
CA ILE A 52 6.41 -9.72 5.44
C ILE A 52 7.13 -10.65 4.46
N VAL A 53 7.00 -11.97 4.63
CA VAL A 53 7.61 -12.94 3.72
C VAL A 53 7.07 -12.83 2.29
N SER A 54 5.77 -12.60 2.14
CA SER A 54 5.15 -12.40 0.82
C SER A 54 5.73 -11.16 0.12
N GLU A 55 5.86 -10.04 0.83
CA GLU A 55 6.43 -8.81 0.27
C GLU A 55 7.93 -8.98 -0.07
N MET A 56 8.69 -9.72 0.76
CA MET A 56 10.08 -10.06 0.44
C MET A 56 10.19 -10.89 -0.85
N ALA A 57 9.28 -11.83 -1.07
CA ALA A 57 9.23 -12.61 -2.30
C ALA A 57 8.92 -11.73 -3.52
N VAL A 58 7.99 -10.78 -3.39
CA VAL A 58 7.69 -9.80 -4.44
C VAL A 58 8.90 -8.92 -4.76
N VAL A 59 9.66 -8.48 -3.75
CA VAL A 59 10.91 -7.73 -3.99
C VAL A 59 11.86 -8.56 -4.84
N LYS A 60 12.10 -9.82 -4.45
CA LYS A 60 12.99 -10.74 -5.16
C LYS A 60 12.56 -11.01 -6.60
N GLU A 61 11.26 -11.21 -6.83
CA GLU A 61 10.71 -11.40 -8.17
C GLU A 61 10.95 -10.17 -9.06
N ARG A 62 10.83 -8.96 -8.50
CA ARG A 62 10.90 -7.71 -9.27
C ARG A 62 12.30 -7.18 -9.51
N THR A 63 13.19 -7.35 -8.53
CA THR A 63 14.56 -6.81 -8.62
C THR A 63 15.58 -7.86 -9.01
N GLY A 64 15.22 -9.15 -8.92
CA GLY A 64 16.17 -10.25 -8.99
C GLY A 64 17.03 -10.39 -7.72
N GLU A 65 16.84 -9.53 -6.73
CA GLU A 65 17.66 -9.44 -5.52
C GLU A 65 16.83 -9.63 -4.26
N GLU A 66 17.42 -10.24 -3.22
CA GLU A 66 16.74 -10.38 -1.94
C GLU A 66 16.58 -9.04 -1.22
N ALA A 67 15.53 -8.92 -0.42
CA ALA A 67 15.35 -7.75 0.43
C ALA A 67 16.55 -7.61 1.38
N THR A 68 17.27 -6.50 1.32
CA THR A 68 18.44 -6.29 2.18
C THR A 68 18.05 -5.94 3.61
N HIS A 69 16.92 -5.25 3.78
CA HIS A 69 16.47 -4.72 5.06
C HIS A 69 14.96 -4.88 5.26
N VAL A 70 14.57 -5.23 6.49
CA VAL A 70 13.21 -5.10 7.01
C VAL A 70 13.24 -4.07 8.14
N VAL A 71 12.53 -2.96 7.99
CA VAL A 71 12.48 -1.87 8.98
C VAL A 71 11.15 -1.90 9.71
N ILE A 72 11.17 -2.07 11.03
CA ILE A 72 9.96 -2.10 11.86
C ILE A 72 9.68 -0.68 12.36
N ALA A 73 8.67 -0.03 11.79
CA ALA A 73 8.21 1.30 12.18
C ALA A 73 6.93 1.27 13.04
N GLY A 74 6.69 2.33 13.81
CA GLY A 74 5.50 2.50 14.64
C GLY A 74 5.53 1.72 15.96
N GLY A 75 4.38 1.71 16.65
CA GLY A 75 4.26 1.11 17.97
C GLY A 75 4.46 -0.41 18.03
N PHE A 76 4.29 -1.11 16.90
CA PHE A 76 4.50 -2.56 16.84
C PHE A 76 5.93 -2.98 17.10
N GLY A 77 6.93 -2.11 16.85
CA GLY A 77 8.33 -2.39 17.19
C GLY A 77 8.61 -2.55 18.68
N ARG A 78 7.64 -2.22 19.55
CA ARG A 78 7.75 -2.39 21.02
C ARG A 78 7.24 -3.75 21.52
N ASN A 79 6.63 -4.55 20.65
CA ASN A 79 6.15 -5.87 21.03
C ASN A 79 7.29 -6.89 20.81
N ASP A 80 8.00 -7.23 21.89
CA ASP A 80 9.13 -8.15 21.85
C ASP A 80 8.77 -9.51 21.24
N TYR A 81 7.57 -10.02 21.53
CA TYR A 81 7.08 -11.29 20.98
C TYR A 81 6.95 -11.23 19.46
N LEU A 82 6.31 -10.17 18.95
CA LEU A 82 6.17 -9.93 17.52
C LEU A 82 7.55 -9.74 16.86
N CYS A 83 8.43 -8.93 17.46
CA CYS A 83 9.78 -8.69 16.93
C CYS A 83 10.59 -9.99 16.82
N GLN A 84 10.55 -10.87 17.84
CA GLN A 84 11.21 -12.17 17.79
C GLN A 84 10.62 -13.08 16.71
N LYS A 85 9.30 -13.11 16.55
CA LYS A 85 8.64 -13.92 15.50
C LYS A 85 8.94 -13.40 14.09
N ILE A 86 8.99 -12.08 13.91
CA ILE A 86 9.46 -11.45 12.67
C ILE A 86 10.90 -11.84 12.40
N GLU A 87 11.78 -11.72 13.39
CA GLU A 87 13.19 -12.07 13.25
C GLU A 87 13.42 -13.51 12.84
N TYR A 88 12.78 -14.44 13.55
CA TYR A 88 12.82 -15.86 13.22
C TYR A 88 12.31 -16.11 11.80
N LYS A 89 11.13 -15.57 11.43
CA LYS A 89 10.52 -15.82 10.13
C LYS A 89 11.36 -15.24 8.99
N VAL A 90 11.82 -13.99 9.10
CA VAL A 90 12.64 -13.32 8.08
C VAL A 90 13.96 -14.08 7.89
N LYS A 91 14.65 -14.43 8.99
CA LYS A 91 15.91 -15.20 8.91
C LYS A 91 15.73 -16.59 8.33
N SER A 92 14.55 -17.22 8.50
CA SER A 92 14.27 -18.52 7.89
C SER A 92 14.16 -18.47 6.36
N VAL A 93 13.79 -17.33 5.78
CA VAL A 93 13.59 -17.19 4.32
C VAL A 93 14.73 -16.44 3.63
N SER A 94 15.39 -15.52 4.32
CA SER A 94 16.57 -14.81 3.81
C SER A 94 17.51 -14.50 4.99
N PRO A 95 18.49 -15.38 5.25
CA PRO A 95 19.43 -15.22 6.35
C PRO A 95 20.26 -13.93 6.29
N SER A 96 20.48 -13.41 5.07
CA SER A 96 21.24 -12.17 4.78
C SER A 96 20.44 -10.89 5.06
N THR A 97 19.11 -10.96 5.14
CA THR A 97 18.27 -9.78 5.41
C THR A 97 18.55 -9.21 6.80
N HIS A 98 18.84 -7.91 6.88
CA HIS A 98 19.01 -7.19 8.15
C HIS A 98 17.66 -6.70 8.68
N ILE A 99 17.44 -6.83 9.99
CA ILE A 99 16.19 -6.41 10.62
C ILE A 99 16.49 -5.22 11.52
N ASN A 100 15.92 -4.08 11.16
CA ASN A 100 16.07 -2.84 11.90
C ASN A 100 14.86 -2.66 12.81
N HIS A 101 15.01 -3.03 14.08
CA HIS A 101 14.08 -2.63 15.13
C HIS A 101 14.61 -1.39 15.87
N TYR A 102 13.71 -0.50 16.27
CA TYR A 102 14.05 0.60 17.16
C TYR A 102 13.73 0.16 18.59
N LYS A 103 14.77 -0.04 19.41
CA LYS A 103 14.61 -0.46 20.82
C LYS A 103 14.11 0.66 21.73
N ASP A 104 14.16 1.90 21.25
CA ASP A 104 13.74 3.10 21.96
C ASP A 104 12.47 3.70 21.34
N TYR A 105 12.06 4.88 21.81
CA TYR A 105 10.88 5.59 21.30
C TYR A 105 11.04 6.07 19.85
N THR A 106 12.20 5.90 19.21
CA THR A 106 12.43 6.43 17.87
C THR A 106 11.64 5.68 16.79
N GLY A 107 11.27 4.42 17.02
CA GLY A 107 10.41 3.67 16.11
C GLY A 107 9.00 4.24 16.03
N TRP A 108 8.48 4.78 17.13
CA TRP A 108 7.15 5.41 17.16
C TRP A 108 7.08 6.67 16.30
N ILE A 109 8.18 7.41 16.23
CA ILE A 109 8.27 8.68 15.50
C ILE A 109 8.97 8.54 14.15
N SER A 110 9.32 7.33 13.70
CA SER A 110 10.12 7.13 12.48
C SER A 110 9.44 7.69 11.24
N VAL A 111 8.12 7.52 11.12
CA VAL A 111 7.31 8.09 10.03
C VAL A 111 7.32 9.61 10.07
N ALA A 112 7.11 10.21 11.25
CA ALA A 112 7.14 11.67 11.41
C ALA A 112 8.54 12.25 11.12
N ARG A 113 9.60 11.57 11.57
CA ARG A 113 10.99 11.94 11.26
C ARG A 113 11.25 11.88 9.76
N GLY A 114 10.80 10.84 9.08
CA GLY A 114 10.89 10.72 7.62
C GLY A 114 10.17 11.86 6.91
N ALA A 115 8.97 12.22 7.36
CA ALA A 115 8.20 13.34 6.80
C ALA A 115 8.89 14.70 7.00
N VAL A 116 9.46 14.95 8.19
CA VAL A 116 10.21 16.18 8.46
C VAL A 116 11.48 16.24 7.62
N LEU A 117 12.23 15.14 7.52
CA LEU A 117 13.42 15.08 6.66
C LEU A 117 13.05 15.36 5.20
N HIS A 118 11.97 14.77 4.70
CA HIS A 118 11.45 15.03 3.36
C HIS A 118 11.02 16.50 3.17
N ALA A 119 10.36 17.10 4.15
CA ALA A 119 9.96 18.51 4.10
C ALA A 119 11.15 19.47 4.10
N ILE A 120 12.20 19.17 4.87
CA ILE A 120 13.45 19.93 4.85
C ILE A 120 14.10 19.78 3.46
N GLN A 121 14.24 18.55 2.96
CA GLN A 121 14.82 18.29 1.64
C GLN A 121 14.11 19.04 0.51
N THR A 122 12.78 19.09 0.53
CA THR A 122 11.98 19.77 -0.51
C THR A 122 11.96 21.30 -0.37
N LYS A 123 12.24 21.85 0.82
CA LYS A 123 12.23 23.31 1.07
C LYS A 123 13.62 23.96 1.10
N SER A 124 14.69 23.17 1.22
CA SER A 124 16.06 23.67 1.19
C SER A 124 16.58 23.81 -0.26
N GLN A 125 16.96 25.03 -0.68
CA GLN A 125 17.70 25.28 -1.94
C GLN A 125 19.16 24.79 -1.87
N PRO A 126 19.88 24.77 -3.01
CA PRO A 126 20.20 23.59 -3.82
C PRO A 126 21.36 22.77 -3.23
N ALA A 127 21.29 22.34 -1.97
CA ALA A 127 22.16 21.25 -1.55
C ALA A 127 21.57 19.96 -2.16
N PRO A 128 22.33 19.18 -2.97
CA PRO A 128 21.85 17.91 -3.47
C PRO A 128 21.43 17.06 -2.26
N SER A 129 20.15 16.72 -2.22
CA SER A 129 19.62 15.88 -1.16
C SER A 129 20.40 14.58 -1.11
N ILE A 130 20.82 14.15 0.08
CA ILE A 130 21.47 12.84 0.29
C ILE A 130 20.53 11.69 -0.11
N VAL A 131 19.21 11.92 -0.12
CA VAL A 131 18.21 10.92 -0.49
C VAL A 131 17.14 11.57 -1.35
N GLN A 132 17.01 11.14 -2.61
CA GLN A 132 15.94 11.53 -3.52
C GLN A 132 15.03 10.32 -3.75
N ILE A 133 13.72 10.55 -3.73
CA ILE A 133 12.75 9.52 -4.11
C ILE A 133 12.56 9.68 -5.61
N GLU A 134 13.18 8.82 -6.42
CA GLU A 134 13.05 8.91 -7.89
C GLU A 134 11.74 8.26 -8.38
N THR A 135 11.36 7.15 -7.74
CA THR A 135 10.19 6.36 -8.13
C THR A 135 9.39 5.89 -6.93
N ARG A 136 8.09 5.71 -7.14
CA ARG A 136 7.16 5.09 -6.21
C ARG A 136 6.45 3.94 -6.91
N ALA A 137 6.24 2.85 -6.17
CA ALA A 137 5.50 1.71 -6.68
C ALA A 137 3.99 1.98 -6.57
N SER A 138 3.23 1.70 -7.63
CA SER A 138 1.76 1.85 -7.59
C SER A 138 1.16 0.90 -6.56
N GLY A 139 0.29 1.39 -5.68
CA GLY A 139 -0.43 0.56 -4.72
C GLY A 139 -1.61 -0.21 -5.31
N GLU A 140 -1.94 0.03 -6.58
CA GLU A 140 -3.15 -0.47 -7.26
C GLU A 140 -2.87 -0.68 -8.76
N SER A 141 -3.77 -1.38 -9.45
CA SER A 141 -3.72 -1.46 -10.92
C SER A 141 -4.82 -0.62 -11.55
N TYR A 142 -4.51 0.02 -12.67
CA TYR A 142 -5.37 0.88 -13.46
C TYR A 142 -5.31 0.46 -14.92
N GLY A 143 -6.47 0.39 -15.57
CA GLY A 143 -6.54 -0.04 -16.96
C GLY A 143 -7.79 0.44 -17.67
N VAL A 144 -7.82 0.22 -18.98
CA VAL A 144 -8.95 0.52 -19.85
C VAL A 144 -9.48 -0.75 -20.52
N GLY A 145 -10.79 -0.88 -20.64
CA GLY A 145 -11.41 -1.99 -21.36
C GLY A 145 -11.24 -1.85 -22.88
N ILE A 146 -10.91 -2.94 -23.56
CA ILE A 146 -10.86 -2.99 -25.02
C ILE A 146 -12.19 -3.53 -25.56
N GLY A 147 -12.85 -2.78 -26.46
CA GLY A 147 -14.11 -3.19 -27.09
C GLY A 147 -15.27 -3.44 -26.11
N ASN A 148 -16.35 -4.07 -26.59
CA ASN A 148 -17.51 -4.40 -25.76
C ASN A 148 -17.26 -5.70 -24.97
N GLY A 149 -16.72 -5.55 -23.76
CA GLY A 149 -16.46 -6.68 -22.85
C GLY A 149 -15.18 -7.46 -23.15
N GLY A 150 -14.23 -6.87 -23.89
CA GLY A 150 -12.93 -7.48 -24.17
C GLY A 150 -11.94 -7.35 -23.01
N PRO A 151 -10.66 -7.68 -23.25
CA PRO A 151 -9.64 -7.69 -22.20
C PRO A 151 -9.33 -6.28 -21.68
N ILE A 152 -8.85 -6.20 -20.44
CA ILE A 152 -8.36 -4.96 -19.84
C ILE A 152 -6.92 -4.72 -20.29
N HIS A 153 -6.69 -3.57 -20.93
CA HIS A 153 -5.35 -3.04 -21.16
C HIS A 153 -4.87 -2.31 -19.92
N TRP A 154 -3.86 -2.85 -19.25
CA TRP A 154 -3.32 -2.28 -18.00
C TRP A 154 -2.31 -1.16 -18.30
N LEU A 155 -2.63 0.04 -17.85
CA LEU A 155 -1.79 1.24 -18.01
C LEU A 155 -0.79 1.37 -16.87
N ALA A 156 -1.19 0.97 -15.66
CA ALA A 156 -0.32 0.83 -14.50
C ALA A 156 -0.76 -0.41 -13.72
N ARG A 157 0.18 -1.26 -13.34
CA ARG A 157 -0.07 -2.43 -12.50
C ARG A 157 0.34 -2.17 -11.07
N TRP A 158 -0.26 -2.94 -10.16
CA TRP A 158 0.18 -3.00 -8.79
C TRP A 158 1.69 -3.24 -8.75
N GLY A 159 2.40 -2.28 -8.16
CA GLY A 159 3.83 -2.27 -7.97
C GLY A 159 4.70 -1.82 -9.15
N ASP A 160 4.10 -1.37 -10.24
CA ASP A 160 4.84 -0.65 -11.29
C ASP A 160 5.53 0.57 -10.68
N ARG A 161 6.79 0.79 -11.06
CA ARG A 161 7.57 1.96 -10.65
C ARG A 161 7.19 3.15 -11.53
N LEU A 162 6.64 4.19 -10.91
CA LEU A 162 6.23 5.43 -11.54
C LEU A 162 7.06 6.57 -10.97
N SER A 163 7.32 7.61 -11.77
CA SER A 163 8.12 8.75 -11.32
C SER A 163 7.47 9.38 -10.08
N ALA A 164 8.28 9.71 -9.07
CA ALA A 164 7.79 10.32 -7.85
C ALA A 164 7.54 11.83 -7.98
N GLU A 165 8.27 12.50 -8.88
CA GLU A 165 8.22 13.95 -9.08
C GLU A 165 7.74 14.34 -10.50
N GLY A 166 7.82 13.43 -11.46
CA GLY A 166 7.44 13.65 -12.85
C GLY A 166 6.14 12.98 -13.27
N LEU A 167 5.67 13.35 -14.46
CA LEU A 167 4.55 12.67 -15.12
C LEU A 167 4.99 11.28 -15.61
N SER A 168 4.10 10.30 -15.48
CA SER A 168 4.28 8.96 -16.02
C SER A 168 3.22 8.70 -17.10
N PRO A 169 3.44 9.16 -18.35
CA PRO A 169 2.48 9.03 -19.44
C PRO A 169 2.25 7.57 -19.84
N ARG A 170 1.00 7.20 -20.02
CA ARG A 170 0.58 5.87 -20.47
C ARG A 170 -0.39 6.00 -21.65
N PRO A 171 0.00 5.57 -22.86
CA PRO A 171 -0.85 5.72 -24.03
C PRO A 171 -2.11 4.86 -23.90
N VAL A 172 -3.24 5.43 -24.30
CA VAL A 172 -4.51 4.71 -24.39
C VAL A 172 -4.57 4.02 -25.75
N PRO A 173 -4.79 2.70 -25.80
CA PRO A 173 -4.97 2.00 -27.07
C PRO A 173 -6.22 2.53 -27.81
N PRO A 174 -6.14 2.80 -29.13
CA PRO A 174 -7.28 3.28 -29.91
C PRO A 174 -8.51 2.37 -29.79
N GLU A 175 -8.30 1.06 -29.70
CA GLU A 175 -9.34 0.04 -29.56
C GLU A 175 -10.10 0.07 -28.21
N ALA A 176 -9.59 0.80 -27.21
CA ALA A 176 -10.32 1.05 -25.97
C ALA A 176 -11.30 2.22 -26.09
N VAL A 177 -11.13 3.08 -27.10
CA VAL A 177 -12.01 4.25 -27.31
C VAL A 177 -13.28 3.79 -28.01
N ARG A 178 -14.43 4.03 -27.38
CA ARG A 178 -15.75 3.75 -27.95
C ARG A 178 -16.44 5.03 -28.37
N HIS A 179 -17.21 4.94 -29.44
CA HIS A 179 -17.96 6.05 -30.01
C HIS A 179 -19.45 5.77 -29.88
N SER A 180 -20.17 6.78 -29.44
CA SER A 180 -21.64 6.78 -29.42
C SER A 180 -22.19 7.38 -30.72
N PRO A 181 -23.47 7.11 -31.05
CA PRO A 181 -24.09 7.63 -32.27
C PRO A 181 -24.10 9.16 -32.38
N ASP A 182 -24.07 9.87 -31.24
CA ASP A 182 -24.03 11.34 -31.18
C ASP A 182 -22.59 11.91 -31.22
N GLY A 183 -21.60 11.06 -31.46
CA GLY A 183 -20.20 11.44 -31.61
C GLY A 183 -19.45 11.60 -30.28
N ARG A 184 -20.03 11.26 -29.11
CA ARG A 184 -19.25 11.23 -27.85
C ARG A 184 -18.33 10.03 -27.81
N CYS A 185 -17.13 10.24 -27.26
CA CYS A 185 -16.17 9.19 -26.98
C CYS A 185 -16.23 8.77 -25.51
N PHE A 186 -16.08 7.48 -25.25
CA PHE A 186 -16.03 6.94 -23.90
C PHE A 186 -15.02 5.80 -23.72
N LEU A 187 -14.49 5.68 -22.51
CA LEU A 187 -13.51 4.68 -22.07
C LEU A 187 -14.02 3.97 -20.81
N ASP A 188 -13.93 2.65 -20.76
CA ASP A 188 -14.20 1.91 -19.52
C ASP A 188 -12.96 1.90 -18.64
N TRP A 189 -13.02 2.63 -17.52
CA TRP A 189 -11.91 2.70 -16.57
C TRP A 189 -12.02 1.59 -15.52
N TYR A 190 -10.99 0.77 -15.42
CA TYR A 190 -10.88 -0.33 -14.47
C TYR A 190 -9.85 -0.06 -13.39
N ARG A 191 -10.14 -0.55 -12.19
CA ARG A 191 -9.24 -0.47 -11.03
C ARG A 191 -9.20 -1.79 -10.27
N VAL A 192 -8.02 -2.15 -9.78
CA VAL A 192 -7.79 -3.28 -8.85
C VAL A 192 -7.08 -2.74 -7.62
N LYS A 193 -7.74 -2.83 -6.46
CA LYS A 193 -7.27 -2.22 -5.19
C LYS A 193 -6.13 -2.97 -4.52
N ALA A 194 -5.96 -4.26 -4.80
CA ALA A 194 -4.94 -5.10 -4.18
C ALA A 194 -4.64 -6.34 -5.04
N PRO A 195 -3.47 -6.98 -4.88
CA PRO A 195 -3.18 -8.25 -5.52
C PRO A 195 -4.28 -9.29 -5.26
N GLY A 196 -4.77 -9.95 -6.32
CA GLY A 196 -5.83 -10.95 -6.23
C GLY A 196 -7.26 -10.40 -6.08
N ALA A 197 -7.45 -9.10 -5.91
CA ALA A 197 -8.77 -8.50 -5.94
C ALA A 197 -9.35 -8.53 -7.37
N LYS A 198 -10.68 -8.60 -7.47
CA LYS A 198 -11.37 -8.50 -8.77
C LYS A 198 -11.21 -7.09 -9.35
N ALA A 199 -11.12 -7.02 -10.68
CA ALA A 199 -11.18 -5.74 -11.37
C ALA A 199 -12.59 -5.16 -11.26
N GLU A 200 -12.67 -3.92 -10.80
CA GLU A 200 -13.91 -3.16 -10.71
C GLU A 200 -13.91 -2.12 -11.84
N ILE A 201 -15.01 -2.02 -12.59
CA ILE A 201 -15.27 -0.84 -13.42
C ILE A 201 -15.52 0.30 -12.45
N VAL A 202 -14.69 1.33 -12.48
CA VAL A 202 -14.87 2.48 -11.62
C VAL A 202 -16.00 3.32 -12.17
N ARG A 203 -15.89 3.80 -13.43
CA ARG A 203 -16.92 4.52 -14.22
C ARG A 203 -16.53 4.56 -15.71
N PRO A 204 -17.49 4.67 -16.65
CA PRO A 204 -17.21 5.11 -18.01
C PRO A 204 -16.78 6.59 -17.99
N LEU A 205 -15.64 6.89 -18.61
CA LEU A 205 -15.12 8.25 -18.74
C LEU A 205 -15.58 8.85 -20.05
N TYR A 206 -16.25 10.01 -19.99
CA TYR A 206 -16.72 10.73 -21.16
C TYR A 206 -15.82 11.93 -21.44
N TYR A 207 -15.52 12.14 -22.71
CA TYR A 207 -14.94 13.38 -23.19
C TYR A 207 -15.53 13.74 -24.55
N ARG A 208 -15.72 15.04 -24.77
CA ARG A 208 -16.16 15.56 -26.06
C ARG A 208 -14.93 15.94 -26.87
N ASN A 209 -14.66 15.19 -27.93
CA ASN A 209 -13.68 15.63 -28.92
C ASN A 209 -14.35 16.66 -29.83
N ALA A 210 -13.84 17.89 -29.85
CA ALA A 210 -14.38 18.93 -30.72
C ALA A 210 -13.88 18.82 -32.16
N LEU A 211 -12.70 18.23 -32.40
CA LEU A 211 -12.02 18.25 -33.70
C LEU A 211 -10.95 17.13 -33.77
N GLY A 212 -11.14 16.13 -34.63
CA GLY A 212 -10.08 15.22 -35.10
C GLY A 212 -10.14 13.77 -34.61
N GLU A 213 -9.45 12.88 -35.33
CA GLU A 213 -9.28 11.45 -35.01
C GLU A 213 -8.86 11.19 -33.55
N PRO A 214 -9.17 10.02 -32.95
CA PRO A 214 -8.80 9.66 -31.58
C PRO A 214 -7.28 9.48 -31.31
N GLY A 215 -6.42 10.12 -32.11
CA GLY A 215 -4.97 9.99 -32.04
C GLY A 215 -4.35 10.73 -30.85
N ASP A 216 -3.50 10.01 -30.12
CA ASP A 216 -2.67 10.46 -29.00
C ASP A 216 -3.39 10.75 -27.67
N LEU A 217 -4.30 9.85 -27.28
CA LEU A 217 -4.82 9.82 -25.91
C LEU A 217 -3.83 9.14 -24.97
N ARG A 218 -3.62 9.72 -23.79
CA ARG A 218 -2.82 9.12 -22.73
C ARG A 218 -3.35 9.48 -21.35
N PHE A 219 -3.08 8.60 -20.38
CA PHE A 219 -3.21 8.94 -18.98
C PHE A 219 -1.85 9.35 -18.41
N ASP A 220 -1.78 10.55 -17.86
CA ASP A 220 -0.60 11.04 -17.16
C ASP A 220 -0.77 10.78 -15.66
N PHE A 221 -0.03 9.79 -15.16
CA PHE A 221 -0.03 9.42 -13.74
C PHE A 221 0.99 10.26 -12.97
N HIS A 222 0.61 10.80 -11.82
CA HIS A 222 1.49 11.55 -10.93
C HIS A 222 1.07 11.41 -9.47
N TRP A 223 2.00 11.66 -8.56
CA TRP A 223 1.73 11.58 -7.12
C TRP A 223 1.47 12.97 -6.53
N ASP A 224 0.42 13.13 -5.72
CA ASP A 224 0.23 14.35 -4.90
C ASP A 224 1.03 14.31 -3.58
N GLY A 225 1.90 13.30 -3.44
CA GLY A 225 2.63 12.97 -2.21
C GLY A 225 1.98 11.86 -1.37
N THR A 226 0.69 11.60 -1.53
CA THR A 226 -0.06 10.58 -0.75
C THR A 226 -0.82 9.56 -1.61
N LYS A 227 -1.38 10.00 -2.73
CA LYS A 227 -2.20 9.19 -3.63
C LYS A 227 -1.75 9.38 -5.06
N MET A 228 -2.01 8.35 -5.86
CA MET A 228 -1.88 8.43 -7.30
C MET A 228 -3.04 9.27 -7.87
N HIS A 229 -2.70 10.30 -8.62
CA HIS A 229 -3.61 11.02 -9.48
C HIS A 229 -3.34 10.68 -10.93
N TYR A 230 -4.37 10.81 -11.76
CA TYR A 230 -4.28 10.59 -13.19
C TYR A 230 -5.13 11.61 -13.91
N VAL A 231 -4.65 12.07 -15.06
CA VAL A 231 -5.34 12.99 -15.94
C VAL A 231 -5.36 12.40 -17.34
N LEU A 232 -6.49 12.48 -18.03
CA LEU A 232 -6.57 12.10 -19.44
C LEU A 232 -6.12 13.28 -20.29
N CYS A 233 -5.17 13.05 -21.19
CA CYS A 233 -4.61 14.04 -22.09
C CYS A 233 -4.83 13.62 -23.55
N GLN A 234 -5.01 14.60 -24.42
CA GLN A 234 -4.92 14.45 -25.88
C GLN A 234 -3.79 15.37 -26.37
N GLY A 235 -2.67 14.79 -26.81
CA GLY A 235 -1.44 15.55 -27.02
C GLY A 235 -1.00 16.24 -25.72
N ASN A 236 -0.89 17.58 -25.75
CA ASN A 236 -0.51 18.39 -24.58
C ASN A 236 -1.72 19.01 -23.86
N ARG A 237 -2.95 18.65 -24.24
CA ARG A 237 -4.16 19.21 -23.66
C ARG A 237 -4.79 18.23 -22.68
N GLU A 238 -4.98 18.66 -21.45
CA GLU A 238 -5.80 17.94 -20.48
C GLU A 238 -7.27 17.97 -20.90
N LEU A 239 -7.91 16.80 -20.86
CA LEU A 239 -9.32 16.64 -21.15
C LEU A 239 -10.10 16.58 -19.83
N PRO A 240 -11.17 17.38 -19.70
CA PRO A 240 -12.03 17.29 -18.53
C PRO A 240 -12.72 15.93 -18.52
N LEU A 241 -12.42 15.14 -17.48
CA LEU A 241 -13.08 13.87 -17.25
C LEU A 241 -14.46 14.13 -16.64
N THR A 242 -15.51 13.85 -17.42
CA THR A 242 -16.85 13.78 -16.85
C THR A 242 -17.10 12.34 -16.45
N LEU A 243 -17.32 12.12 -15.16
CA LEU A 243 -17.69 10.81 -14.64
C LEU A 243 -19.09 10.49 -15.13
N GLY A 244 -19.24 9.39 -15.86
CA GLY A 244 -20.55 8.85 -16.21
C GLY A 244 -21.38 8.55 -14.99
N GLU A 245 -22.63 8.99 -14.98
CA GLU A 245 -23.66 8.21 -14.30
C GLU A 245 -23.88 6.95 -15.15
N GLU A 246 -23.99 5.79 -14.49
CA GLU A 246 -24.26 4.51 -15.14
C GLU A 246 -25.43 4.68 -16.12
N TYR A 247 -25.20 4.31 -17.39
CA TYR A 247 -26.34 3.94 -18.23
C TYR A 247 -26.77 2.55 -17.78
N ASP A 248 -27.89 2.49 -17.08
CA ASP A 248 -28.75 1.32 -17.12
C ASP A 248 -29.37 1.23 -18.53
N ALA A 249 -29.34 0.00 -19.08
CA ALA A 249 -29.90 -0.50 -20.33
C ALA A 249 -28.99 -0.50 -21.58
#